data_AF-A0A238BJD7-F1
#
_entry.id   AF-A0A238BJD7-F1
#
_cell.length_a   1.000
_cell.length_b   1.000
_cell.length_c   1.000
_cell.angle_alpha   90.00
_cell.angle_beta   90.00
_cell.angle_gamma   90.00
#
_symmetry.space_group_name_H-M   'P 1'
#
loop_
_entity.id
_entity.type
_entity.pdbx_description
1 polymer ?
#
loop_
_entity_poly.entity_id
_entity_poly.type
_entity_poly.pdbx_seq_one_letter_code
_entity_poly.pdbx_strand_id
1 'polypeptide(L)'
;MFRKVSNLRLYSSLAGSSWVRRSFATFSRPPRIAVVGAGPAGLYVCGGVLRRLPECYVDIYESNMVPYGLARYGIAPDHPEMKNCITQFDRLFVGNQDR
;
A
#
# COMPACT_ATOMS: atom_id res chain seq x y z
N MET A 1 15.57 -20.65 -11.92
CA MET A 1 16.83 -20.81 -11.17
C MET A 1 17.43 -19.42 -10.96
N PHE A 2 17.21 -18.82 -9.79
CA PHE A 2 18.03 -17.80 -9.12
C PHE A 2 17.20 -17.16 -8.00
N ARG A 3 17.45 -17.61 -6.76
CA ARG A 3 16.87 -17.06 -5.53
C ARG A 3 18.06 -16.53 -4.72
N LYS A 4 18.16 -15.21 -4.62
CA LYS A 4 19.09 -14.54 -3.71
C LYS A 4 18.26 -13.62 -2.83
N VAL A 5 17.95 -14.08 -1.62
CA VAL A 5 17.50 -13.20 -0.54
C VAL A 5 18.55 -13.32 0.55
N SER A 6 19.25 -12.21 0.73
CA SER A 6 20.38 -12.01 1.62
C SER A 6 20.01 -12.28 3.08
N ASN A 7 20.71 -13.24 3.68
CA ASN A 7 20.87 -13.36 5.12
C ASN A 7 21.68 -12.15 5.62
N LEU A 8 21.08 -11.29 6.43
CA LEU A 8 21.82 -10.39 7.30
C LEU A 8 21.67 -10.88 8.74
N ARG A 9 22.69 -11.58 9.22
CA ARG A 9 22.95 -11.77 10.65
C ARG A 9 23.72 -10.56 11.13
N LEU A 10 23.12 -9.75 12.01
CA LEU A 10 23.86 -8.82 12.85
C LEU A 10 23.86 -9.38 14.28
N TYR A 11 25.04 -9.79 14.73
CA TYR A 11 25.35 -9.98 16.16
C TYR A 11 25.97 -8.67 16.67
N SER A 12 25.38 -8.08 17.69
CA SER A 12 25.99 -7.06 18.57
C SER A 12 25.00 -6.85 19.73
N SER A 13 25.25 -7.47 20.89
CA SER A 13 25.87 -6.86 22.08
C SER A 13 24.84 -6.28 23.05
N LEU A 14 24.64 -7.03 24.14
CA LEU A 14 24.12 -6.70 25.46
C LEU A 14 23.75 -5.22 25.72
N ALA A 15 22.46 -4.92 25.73
CA ALA A 15 21.83 -3.94 26.64
C ALA A 15 20.31 -4.12 26.61
N GLY A 16 19.71 -4.26 27.79
CA GLY A 16 18.30 -4.54 27.96
C GLY A 16 17.40 -3.50 27.29
N SER A 17 16.59 -3.97 26.36
CA SER A 17 15.26 -3.45 26.04
C SER A 17 14.58 -4.59 25.31
N SER A 18 13.47 -5.09 25.84
CA SER A 18 12.64 -6.10 25.19
C SER A 18 12.02 -5.49 23.92
N TRP A 19 12.83 -5.42 22.86
CA TRP A 19 12.34 -5.18 21.52
C TRP A 19 11.47 -6.38 21.19
N VAL A 20 10.15 -6.16 21.23
CA VAL A 20 9.16 -7.07 20.69
C VAL A 20 9.62 -7.41 19.27
N ARG A 21 10.22 -8.58 19.12
CA ARG A 21 10.46 -9.18 17.81
C ARG A 21 9.07 -9.46 17.26
N ARG A 22 8.50 -8.51 16.51
CA ARG A 22 7.39 -8.82 15.63
C ARG A 22 7.91 -9.90 14.69
N SER A 23 7.49 -11.13 14.95
CA SER A 23 7.58 -12.21 13.99
C SER A 23 6.85 -11.71 12.74
N PHE A 24 7.62 -11.28 11.74
CA PHE A 24 7.07 -11.19 10.40
C PHE A 24 6.58 -12.60 10.09
N ALA A 25 5.26 -12.76 9.95
CA ALA A 25 4.68 -14.01 9.51
C ALA A 25 5.50 -14.46 8.30
N THR A 26 6.16 -15.62 8.41
CA THR A 26 6.83 -16.25 7.29
C THR A 26 5.72 -16.55 6.31
N PHE A 27 5.50 -15.64 5.36
CA PHE A 27 4.35 -15.68 4.48
C PHE A 27 4.49 -16.92 3.58
N SER A 28 3.89 -18.02 4.01
CA SER A 28 3.70 -19.24 3.20
C SER A 28 2.68 -19.00 2.07
N ARG A 29 1.98 -17.85 2.11
CA ARG A 29 0.97 -17.41 1.16
C ARG A 29 1.25 -15.95 0.79
N PRO A 30 0.79 -15.46 -0.36
CA PRO A 30 0.86 -14.04 -0.69
C PRO A 30 0.23 -13.16 0.39
N PRO A 31 0.86 -12.03 0.77
CA PRO A 31 0.31 -11.12 1.77
C PRO A 31 -1.04 -10.54 1.36
N ARG A 32 -1.99 -10.47 2.29
CA ARG A 32 -3.26 -9.76 2.12
C ARG A 32 -3.26 -8.51 2.99
N ILE A 33 -3.53 -7.37 2.39
CA ILE A 33 -3.41 -6.06 3.03
C ILE A 33 -4.74 -5.34 2.86
N ALA A 34 -5.34 -4.92 3.97
CA ALA A 34 -6.53 -4.09 3.94
C ALA A 34 -6.13 -2.61 4.11
N VAL A 35 -6.62 -1.75 3.22
CA VAL A 35 -6.47 -0.29 3.28
C VAL A 35 -7.84 0.32 3.54
N VAL A 36 -7.96 1.06 4.63
CA VAL A 36 -9.20 1.77 4.99
C VAL A 36 -9.06 3.23 4.59
N GLY A 37 -9.89 3.67 3.65
CA GLY A 37 -9.88 4.98 3.01
C GLY A 37 -9.33 4.91 1.57
N ALA A 38 -10.19 5.18 0.58
CA ALA A 38 -9.84 5.31 -0.83
C ALA A 38 -9.50 6.77 -1.21
N GLY A 39 -8.95 7.53 -0.28
CA GLY A 39 -8.39 8.87 -0.53
C GLY A 39 -6.96 8.81 -1.07
N PRO A 40 -6.32 9.97 -1.34
CA PRO A 40 -4.97 10.01 -1.91
C PRO A 40 -3.94 9.24 -1.07
N ALA A 41 -3.98 9.38 0.26
CA ALA A 41 -3.06 8.68 1.15
C ALA A 41 -3.14 7.16 1.01
N GLY A 42 -4.36 6.59 1.07
CA GLY A 42 -4.57 5.15 0.92
C GLY A 42 -4.12 4.64 -0.45
N LEU A 43 -4.48 5.36 -1.52
CA LEU A 43 -4.16 4.98 -2.89
C LEU A 43 -2.65 5.09 -3.20
N TYR A 44 -1.95 6.07 -2.63
CA TYR A 44 -0.49 6.14 -2.73
C TYR A 44 0.19 4.97 -2.01
N VAL A 45 -0.31 4.58 -0.83
CA VAL A 45 0.18 3.40 -0.11
C VAL A 45 -0.04 2.14 -0.94
N CYS A 46 -1.24 1.96 -1.52
CA CYS A 46 -1.54 0.84 -2.41
C CYS A 46 -0.53 0.75 -3.57
N GLY A 47 -0.30 1.86 -4.26
CA GLY A 47 0.65 1.90 -5.37
C GLY A 47 2.10 1.63 -4.95
N GLY A 48 2.50 2.04 -3.73
CA GLY A 48 3.81 1.69 -3.17
C GLY A 48 3.94 0.21 -2.82
N VAL A 49 2.90 -0.34 -2.19
CA VAL A 49 2.82 -1.74 -1.74
C VAL A 49 2.84 -2.68 -2.93
N LEU A 50 1.99 -2.46 -3.94
CA LEU A 50 1.91 -3.30 -5.15
C LEU A 50 3.23 -3.30 -5.93
N ARG A 51 3.97 -2.19 -5.95
CA ARG A 51 5.30 -2.11 -6.57
C ARG A 51 6.36 -2.90 -5.81
N ARG A 52 6.26 -2.98 -4.48
CA ARG A 52 7.27 -3.64 -3.64
C ARG A 52 6.97 -5.11 -3.36
N LEU A 53 5.69 -5.48 -3.40
CA LEU A 53 5.17 -6.81 -3.17
C LEU A 53 4.22 -7.17 -4.35
N PRO A 54 4.75 -7.62 -5.50
CA PRO A 54 3.92 -7.85 -6.69
C PRO A 54 2.88 -8.97 -6.51
N GLU A 55 3.13 -9.89 -5.58
CA GLU A 55 2.26 -11.03 -5.26
C GLU A 55 1.20 -10.71 -4.19
N CYS A 56 1.18 -9.50 -3.61
CA CYS A 56 0.21 -9.20 -2.54
C CYS A 56 -1.17 -8.87 -3.09
N TYR A 57 -2.19 -9.15 -2.28
CA TYR A 57 -3.57 -8.72 -2.47
C TYR A 57 -3.86 -7.50 -1.62
N VAL A 58 -4.49 -6.49 -2.22
CA VAL A 58 -4.81 -5.23 -1.53
C VAL A 58 -6.31 -4.97 -1.64
N ASP A 59 -6.99 -5.05 -0.50
CA ASP A 59 -8.43 -4.79 -0.38
C ASP A 59 -8.61 -3.34 0.11
N ILE A 60 -9.29 -2.49 -0.67
CA ILE A 60 -9.52 -1.08 -0.34
C ILE A 60 -10.97 -0.88 0.11
N TYR A 61 -11.16 -0.36 1.32
CA TYR A 61 -12.46 -0.06 1.90
C TYR A 61 -12.67 1.46 1.95
N GLU A 62 -13.83 1.93 1.52
CA GLU A 62 -14.20 3.35 1.57
C GLU A 62 -15.60 3.49 2.16
N SER A 63 -15.82 4.53 2.96
CA SER A 63 -17.12 4.78 3.56
C SER A 63 -18.06 5.53 2.61
N ASN A 64 -17.51 6.34 1.70
CA ASN A 64 -18.28 7.04 0.69
C ASN A 64 -18.65 6.12 -0.48
N MET A 65 -19.80 6.37 -1.13
CA MET A 65 -20.23 5.61 -2.31
C MET A 65 -19.25 5.70 -3.48
N VAL A 66 -18.42 6.75 -3.53
CA VAL A 66 -17.45 6.95 -4.61
C VAL A 66 -16.06 7.25 -4.05
N PRO A 67 -14.98 6.79 -4.72
CA PRO A 67 -13.61 6.91 -4.21
C PRO A 67 -13.02 8.32 -4.40
N TYR A 68 -11.74 8.46 -4.02
CA TYR A 68 -10.84 9.62 -4.09
C TYR A 68 -10.91 10.61 -2.93
N GLY A 69 -11.89 10.48 -2.02
CA GLY A 69 -11.98 11.30 -0.82
C GLY A 69 -11.82 12.80 -1.12
N LEU A 70 -10.89 13.47 -0.44
CA LEU A 70 -10.64 14.91 -0.61
C LEU A 70 -10.21 15.32 -2.02
N ALA A 71 -9.60 14.43 -2.83
CA ALA A 71 -9.30 14.78 -4.21
C ALA A 71 -10.57 15.00 -5.05
N ARG A 72 -11.69 14.38 -4.66
CA ARG A 72 -13.01 14.62 -5.26
C ARG A 72 -13.79 15.71 -4.54
N TYR A 73 -13.85 15.65 -3.21
CA TYR A 73 -14.76 16.48 -2.41
C TYR A 73 -14.12 17.75 -1.81
N GLY A 74 -12.80 17.82 -1.73
CA GLY A 74 -12.08 18.93 -1.10
C GLY A 74 -11.45 19.90 -2.08
N ILE A 75 -11.09 19.45 -3.29
CA ILE A 75 -10.51 20.32 -4.32
C ILE A 75 -11.62 21.18 -4.94
N ALA A 76 -11.45 22.49 -4.82
CA ALA A 76 -12.34 23.49 -5.36
C ALA A 76 -12.50 23.34 -6.89
N PRO A 77 -13.68 23.66 -7.45
CA PRO A 77 -13.98 23.41 -8.86
C PRO A 77 -13.22 24.33 -9.83
N ASP A 78 -12.65 25.43 -9.33
CA ASP A 78 -11.88 26.43 -10.06
C ASP A 78 -10.43 26.01 -10.33
N HIS A 79 -9.91 24.99 -9.63
CA HIS A 79 -8.55 24.47 -9.79
C HIS A 79 -8.55 22.98 -10.19
N PRO A 80 -9.03 22.63 -11.40
CA PRO A 80 -9.11 21.23 -11.84
C PRO A 80 -7.76 20.54 -11.95
N GLU A 81 -6.65 21.26 -12.11
CA GLU A 81 -5.29 20.74 -12.20
C GLU A 81 -4.86 19.97 -10.95
N MET A 82 -5.40 20.30 -9.78
CA MET A 82 -5.11 19.59 -8.53
C MET A 82 -5.73 18.17 -8.54
N LYS A 83 -6.70 17.91 -9.43
CA LYS A 83 -7.37 16.59 -9.59
C LYS A 83 -6.59 15.63 -10.49
N ASN A 84 -5.43 16.01 -11.02
CA ASN A 84 -4.60 15.18 -11.90
C ASN A 84 -4.16 13.84 -11.28
N CYS A 85 -4.10 13.75 -9.94
CA CYS A 85 -3.81 12.50 -9.24
C CYS A 85 -4.86 11.40 -9.47
N ILE A 86 -6.11 11.77 -9.79
CA ILE A 86 -7.22 10.84 -10.04
C ILE A 86 -6.88 9.92 -11.22
N THR A 87 -6.32 10.46 -12.31
CA THR A 87 -5.89 9.67 -13.49
C THR A 87 -4.88 8.58 -13.12
N GLN A 88 -3.99 8.85 -12.16
CA GLN A 88 -3.03 7.85 -11.68
C GLN A 88 -3.73 6.75 -10.89
N PHE A 89 -4.71 7.12 -10.06
CA PHE A 89 -5.50 6.18 -9.27
C PHE A 89 -6.39 5.29 -10.16
N ASP A 90 -6.96 5.84 -11.23
CA ASP A 90 -7.74 5.07 -12.19
C ASP A 90 -6.91 3.95 -12.83
N ARG A 91 -5.67 4.27 -13.21
CA ARG A 91 -4.72 3.26 -13.73
C ARG A 91 -4.40 2.18 -12.69
N LEU A 92 -4.35 2.55 -11.41
CA LEU A 92 -4.14 1.58 -10.33
C LEU A 92 -5.31 0.60 -10.24
N PHE A 93 -6.55 1.07 -10.37
CA PHE A 93 -7.71 0.17 -10.39
C PHE A 93 -7.73 -0.69 -11.64
N VAL A 94 -7.71 -0.09 -12.84
CA VAL A 94 -7.81 -0.82 -14.11
C VAL A 94 -6.69 -1.85 -14.26
N GLY A 95 -5.45 -1.52 -13.87
CA GLY A 95 -4.32 -2.42 -13.99
C GLY A 95 -4.28 -3.56 -12.96
N ASN A 96 -5.14 -3.53 -11.93
CA ASN A 96 -5.13 -4.53 -10.85
C ASN A 96 -6.53 -5.10 -10.56
N GLN A 97 -7.49 -4.98 -11.49
CA GLN A 97 -8.85 -5.47 -11.32
C GLN A 97 -8.96 -7.00 -11.19
N ASP A 98 -8.01 -7.74 -11.77
CA ASP A 98 -8.02 -9.20 -11.81
C ASP A 98 -7.28 -9.87 -10.64
N ARG A 99 -6.82 -9.08 -9.66
CA ARG A 99 -6.10 -9.56 -8.47
C ARG A 99 -6.99 -9.44 -7.25
#